data_AF-A0A2U8HBM5-F1
#
_entry.id   AF-A0A2U8HBM5-F1
#
_cell.length_a   1.000
_cell.length_b   1.000
_cell.length_c   1.000
_cell.angle_alpha   90.00
_cell.angle_beta   90.00
_cell.angle_gamma   90.00
#
_symmetry.space_group_name_H-M   'P 1'
#
loop_
_entity.id
_entity.type
_entity.pdbx_description
1 polymer ?
#
loop_
_entity_poly.entity_id
_entity_poly.type
_entity_poly.pdbx_seq_one_letter_code
_entity_poly.pdbx_strand_id
1 'polypeptide(L)' 'MFANNQLTENLDDVRAFLLAERGKALSDAEWRFRMKGYGYQLRRTERGMEVSRLPQNHLLGTLDA' A
#
# COMPACT_ATOMS: atom_id res chain seq x y z
N MET A 1 9.48 16.88 9.86
CA MET A 1 10.15 15.63 9.45
C MET A 1 9.51 15.19 8.14
N PHE A 2 10.20 15.35 7.01
CA PHE A 2 9.74 14.79 5.74
C PHE A 2 10.24 13.36 5.70
N ALA A 3 9.36 12.38 5.93
CA ALA A 3 9.69 10.99 5.65
C ALA A 3 10.08 10.93 4.18
N ASN A 4 11.30 10.49 3.90
CA ASN A 4 11.83 10.36 2.55
C ASN A 4 11.07 9.22 1.86
N ASN A 5 9.86 9.50 1.38
CA ASN A 5 8.95 8.54 0.78
C ASN A 5 9.37 8.34 -0.68
N GLN A 6 10.53 7.70 -0.90
CA GLN A 6 10.91 7.24 -2.23
C GLN A 6 9.85 6.23 -2.68
N LEU A 7 8.93 6.71 -3.53
CA LEU A 7 7.89 5.92 -4.16
C LEU A 7 8.54 5.02 -5.20
N THR A 8 8.93 3.81 -4.78
CA THR A 8 9.46 2.79 -5.69
C THR A 8 8.40 2.38 -6.72
N GLU A 9 8.81 2.16 -7.96
CA GLU A 9 7.96 1.67 -9.07
C GLU A 9 8.00 0.14 -9.20
N ASN A 10 8.91 -0.51 -8.49
CA ASN A 10 9.01 -1.96 -8.42
C ASN A 10 7.93 -2.55 -7.51
N LEU A 11 7.06 -3.38 -8.09
CA LEU A 11 5.94 -4.00 -7.40
C LEU A 11 6.38 -4.91 -6.25
N ASP A 12 7.52 -5.59 -6.37
CA ASP A 12 8.05 -6.47 -5.32
C ASP A 12 8.47 -5.69 -4.07
N ASP A 13 9.13 -4.54 -4.26
CA ASP A 13 9.54 -3.67 -3.15
C ASP A 13 8.32 -3.03 -2.48
N VAL A 14 7.34 -2.59 -3.28
CA VAL A 14 6.06 -2.09 -2.77
C VAL A 14 5.33 -3.18 -1.98
N ARG A 15 5.28 -4.41 -2.50
CA ARG A 15 4.67 -5.55 -1.80
C ARG A 15 5.35 -5.83 -0.47
N ALA A 16 6.68 -5.93 -0.45
CA ALA A 16 7.44 -6.17 0.77
C ALA A 16 7.19 -5.07 1.81
N PHE A 17 7.18 -3.81 1.39
CA PHE A 17 6.86 -2.66 2.23
C PHE A 17 5.43 -2.74 2.81
N LEU A 18 4.44 -3.00 1.96
CA LEU A 18 3.03 -3.11 2.36
C LEU A 18 2.80 -4.22 3.38
N LEU A 19 3.42 -5.40 3.18
CA LEU A 19 3.35 -6.52 4.11
C LEU A 19 4.05 -6.22 5.44
N ALA A 20 5.22 -5.57 5.41
CA ALA A 20 5.93 -5.17 6.62
C ALA A 20 5.10 -4.18 7.47
N GLU A 21 4.43 -3.21 6.83
CA GLU A 21 3.53 -2.28 7.52
C GLU A 21 2.23 -2.96 7.99
N ARG A 22 1.75 -3.99 7.29
CA ARG A 22 0.59 -4.78 7.73
C ARG A 22 0.86 -5.51 9.05
N GLY A 23 2.08 -6.00 9.26
CA GLY A 23 2.49 -6.63 10.51
C GLY A 23 2.58 -5.68 11.70
N LYS A 24 2.70 -4.37 11.46
CA LYS A 24 2.74 -3.33 12.51
C LYS A 24 1.37 -2.75 12.85
N ALA A 25 0.40 -2.91 11.97
CA ALA A 25 -0.94 -2.34 12.14
C ALA A 25 -1.83 -3.26 12.99
N LEU A 26 -2.63 -2.65 13.86
CA LEU A 26 -3.57 -3.37 14.73
C LEU A 26 -4.84 -3.82 13.98
N SER A 27 -5.13 -3.21 12.83
CA SER A 27 -6.27 -3.56 11.99
C SER A 27 -6.03 -3.23 10.52
N ASP A 28 -6.82 -3.84 9.63
CA ASP A 28 -6.81 -3.50 8.20
C ASP A 28 -7.18 -2.03 7.96
N ALA A 29 -8.07 -1.46 8.78
CA ALA A 29 -8.47 -0.06 8.67
C ALA A 29 -7.30 0.88 8.99
N GLU A 30 -6.58 0.61 10.08
CA GLU A 30 -5.37 1.35 10.45
C GLU A 30 -4.29 1.21 9.37
N TRP A 31 -4.05 0.00 8.89
CA TRP A 31 -3.09 -0.26 7.82
C TRP A 31 -3.40 0.56 6.57
N ARG A 32 -4.65 0.53 6.08
CA ARG A 32 -5.08 1.35 4.93
C ARG A 32 -4.92 2.84 5.18
N PHE A 33 -5.21 3.32 6.39
CA PHE A 33 -5.04 4.72 6.76
C PHE A 33 -3.56 5.13 6.69
N ARG A 34 -2.66 4.32 7.26
CA ARG A 34 -1.21 4.53 7.16
C ARG A 34 -0.74 4.56 5.72
N MET A 35 -1.23 3.65 4.88
CA MET A 35 -0.84 3.57 3.46
C MET A 35 -1.20 4.83 2.67
N LYS A 36 -2.35 5.46 2.98
CA LYS A 36 -2.69 6.76 2.38
C LYS A 36 -1.65 7.83 2.71
N GLY A 37 -1.09 7.81 3.92
CA GLY A 37 0.00 8.71 4.33
C GLY A 37 1.29 8.50 3.53
N TYR A 38 1.53 7.27 3.04
CA TYR A 38 2.64 6.94 2.15
C TYR A 38 2.33 7.16 0.65
N GLY A 39 1.12 7.63 0.31
CA GLY A 39 0.69 7.85 -1.08
C GLY A 39 0.15 6.59 -1.77
N TYR A 40 -0.16 5.54 -1.04
CA TYR A 40 -0.80 4.33 -1.57
C TYR A 40 -2.27 4.25 -1.17
N GLN A 41 -3.12 3.91 -2.12
CA GLN A 41 -4.50 3.54 -1.90
C GLN A 41 -4.60 2.02 -1.97
N LEU A 42 -5.06 1.41 -0.89
CA LEU A 42 -5.36 -0.02 -0.87
C LEU A 42 -6.88 -0.22 -0.94
N ARG A 43 -7.33 -1.11 -1.83
CA ARG A 43 -8.74 -1.47 -1.97
C ARG A 43 -8.90 -2.99 -1.93
N ARG A 44 -9.80 -3.47 -1.07
CA ARG A 44 -10.13 -4.89 -1.02
C ARG A 44 -11.05 -5.24 -2.19
N THR A 45 -10.73 -6.32 -2.88
CA THR A 45 -11.52 -6.91 -3.97
C THR A 45 -11.73 -8.40 -3.71
N GLU A 46 -12.57 -9.04 -4.53
CA GLU A 46 -12.79 -10.49 -4.47
C GLU A 46 -11.51 -11.30 -4.77
N ARG A 47 -10.53 -10.70 -5.47
CA ARG A 47 -9.27 -11.34 -5.87
C ARG A 47 -8.09 -11.00 -4.96
N GLY A 48 -8.31 -10.28 -3.86
CA GLY A 48 -7.25 -9.83 -2.97
C GLY A 48 -7.24 -8.31 -2.79
N MET A 49 -6.07 -7.74 -2.51
CA MET A 49 -5.91 -6.31 -2.23
C MET A 49 -5.28 -5.57 -3.40
N GLU A 50 -6.04 -4.71 -4.06
CA GLU A 50 -5.51 -3.79 -5.07
C GLU A 50 -4.68 -2.69 -4.42
N VAL A 51 -3.56 -2.38 -5.05
CA VAL A 51 -2.63 -1.33 -4.67
C VAL A 51 -2.58 -0.30 -5.78
N SER A 52 -2.92 0.95 -5.46
CA SER A 52 -2.85 2.06 -6.39
C SER A 52 -2.04 3.21 -5.80
N ARG A 53 -1.38 3.99 -6.67
CA ARG A 53 -0.62 5.19 -6.29
C ARG A 53 -1.52 6.42 -6.36
N LEU A 54 -1.56 7.19 -5.27
CA LEU A 54 -2.18 8.51 -5.21
C LEU A 54 -1.24 9.60 -5.77
N PRO A 55 -1.78 10.73 -6.28
CA PRO A 55 -3.20 11.10 -6.32
C PRO A 55 -3.97 10.57 -7.54
N GLN A 56 -3.29 10.11 -8.59
CA GLN A 56 -3.92 9.72 -9.87
C GLN A 56 -4.60 8.34 -9.83
N ASN A 57 -4.52 7.65 -8.69
CA ASN A 57 -5.03 6.29 -8.49
C ASN A 57 -4.49 5.27 -9.51
N HIS A 58 -3.22 5.43 -9.89
CA HIS A 58 -2.55 4.56 -10.85
C HIS A 58 -2.37 3.17 -10.25
N LEU A 59 -3.01 2.16 -10.83
CA LEU A 59 -2.96 0.78 -10.34
C LEU A 59 -1.54 0.22 -10.50
N LEU A 60 -0.92 -0.18 -9.39
CA LEU A 60 0.38 -0.84 -9.37
C LEU A 60 0.24 -2.36 -9.49
N GLY A 61 -0.82 -2.93 -8.90
CA GLY A 61 -1.09 -4.35 -8.97
C GLY A 61 -2.01 -4.84 -7.85
N THR A 62 -2.09 -6.16 -7.70
CA THR A 62 -2.89 -6.83 -6.67
C THR A 62 -1.99 -7.68 -5.76
N LEU A 63 -2.13 -7.51 -4.45
CA LEU A 63 -1.63 -8.45 -3.47
C LEU A 63 -2.62 -9.61 -3.38
N ASP A 64 -2.20 -10.77 -3.86
CA ASP A 64 -2.90 -12.04 -3.62
C ASP A 64 -2.75 -12.42 -2.14
N ALA A 65 -3.77 -13.09 -1.60
CA ALA A 65 -3.89 -13.42 -0.17
C ALA A 65 -3.01 -14.60 0.24
#